data_AF-A0A7S0A236-F1
#
_entry.id   AF-A0A7S0A236-F1
#
_cell.length_a   1.000
_cell.length_b   1.000
_cell.length_c   1.000
_cell.angle_alpha   90.00
_cell.angle_beta   90.00
_cell.angle_gamma   90.00
#
_symmetry.space_group_name_H-M   'P 1'
#
loop_
_entity.id
_entity.type
_entity.pdbx_description
1 polymer ?
#
loop_
_entity_poly.entity_id
_entity_poly.type
_entity_poly.pdbx_seq_one_letter_code
_entity_poly.pdbx_strand_id
1 'polypeptide(L)'
;RFGTSSVPAVRETHPHQWTPSTRCTFWSWEPAHGWVRRHARYTLTITHNGDFDAWKPYRDSMVDVGTLGLWLNRVLGLDNPARGDSPKLAGVMELLVCQGLWFQAVRNAYHLHVACHVEQ
;
A
#
# COMPACT_ATOMS: atom_id res chain seq x y z
N ARG A 1 8.91 -11.19 -14.95
CA ARG A 1 8.41 -9.95 -15.58
C ARG A 1 8.59 -10.04 -17.08
N PHE A 2 7.56 -9.74 -17.86
CA PHE A 2 7.66 -9.54 -19.31
C PHE A 2 7.56 -8.03 -19.57
N GLY A 3 8.62 -7.41 -20.09
CA GLY A 3 8.64 -5.98 -20.39
C GLY A 3 8.20 -5.74 -21.82
N THR A 4 7.32 -4.77 -22.06
CA THR A 4 6.96 -4.31 -23.42
C THR A 4 7.98 -3.31 -23.98
N SER A 5 8.98 -2.91 -23.19
CA SER A 5 10.14 -2.13 -23.62
C SER A 5 11.41 -3.00 -23.66
N SER A 6 12.35 -2.64 -24.54
CA SER A 6 13.64 -3.33 -24.71
C SER A 6 14.70 -2.90 -23.70
N VAL A 7 14.49 -1.80 -22.96
CA VAL A 7 15.44 -1.27 -21.97
C VAL A 7 14.96 -1.60 -20.56
N PRO A 8 15.72 -2.38 -19.78
CA PRO A 8 15.39 -2.64 -18.39
C PRO A 8 15.61 -1.38 -17.56
N ALA A 9 14.61 -1.00 -16.76
CA ALA A 9 14.76 -0.01 -15.70
C ALA A 9 14.78 -0.74 -14.35
N VAL A 10 15.90 -0.65 -13.62
CA VAL A 10 16.08 -1.32 -12.31
C VAL A 10 14.96 -0.96 -11.32
N ARG A 11 14.45 0.28 -11.38
CA ARG A 11 13.35 0.73 -10.50
C ARG A 11 12.00 0.06 -10.79
N GLU A 12 11.86 -0.52 -11.98
CA GLU A 12 10.63 -1.16 -12.43
C GLU A 12 10.72 -2.70 -12.31
N THR A 13 11.85 -3.26 -11.88
CA THR A 13 11.96 -4.70 -11.69
C THR A 13 11.32 -5.13 -10.38
N HIS A 14 10.56 -6.22 -10.42
CA HIS A 14 10.05 -6.88 -9.23
C HIS A 14 11.18 -7.41 -8.34
N PRO A 15 10.93 -7.59 -7.03
CA PRO A 15 9.66 -7.27 -6.36
C PRO A 15 9.51 -5.77 -6.04
N HIS A 16 8.27 -5.32 -5.88
CA HIS A 16 7.97 -3.93 -5.54
C HIS A 16 7.60 -3.78 -4.06
N GLN A 17 7.97 -2.62 -3.53
CA GLN A 17 7.60 -2.11 -2.23
C GLN A 17 7.11 -0.68 -2.42
N TRP A 18 6.11 -0.26 -1.64
CA TRP A 18 5.77 1.16 -1.56
C TRP A 18 6.65 1.89 -0.56
N THR A 19 6.70 1.36 0.65
CA THR A 19 7.52 1.87 1.76
C THR A 19 8.75 0.98 1.97
N PRO A 20 9.88 1.56 2.39
CA PRO A 20 11.03 0.77 2.81
C PRO A 20 10.72 0.04 4.12
N SER A 21 11.57 -0.94 4.46
CA SER A 21 11.50 -1.64 5.74
C SER A 21 11.48 -0.67 6.92
N THR A 22 10.42 -0.73 7.72
CA THR A 22 10.16 0.25 8.79
C THR A 22 9.94 -0.48 10.12
N ARG A 23 10.43 0.10 11.23
CA ARG A 23 10.13 -0.41 12.58
C ARG A 23 8.70 -0.01 12.96
N CYS A 24 7.88 -0.99 13.31
CA CYS A 24 6.49 -0.79 13.69
C CYS A 24 6.16 -1.44 15.03
N THR A 25 5.05 -1.01 15.61
CA THR A 25 4.42 -1.67 16.75
C THR A 25 3.40 -2.67 16.22
N PHE A 26 3.63 -3.95 16.49
CA PHE A 26 2.77 -5.05 16.09
C PHE A 26 1.99 -5.57 17.29
N TRP A 27 0.70 -5.79 17.10
CA TRP A 27 -0.21 -6.35 18.09
C TRP A 27 -0.66 -7.74 17.65
N SER A 28 -0.52 -8.73 18.53
CA SER A 28 -0.97 -10.10 18.30
C SER A 28 -1.68 -10.65 19.51
N TRP A 29 -2.62 -11.57 19.29
CA TRP A 29 -3.23 -12.34 20.37
C TRP A 29 -2.37 -13.56 20.71
N GLU A 30 -2.05 -13.72 21.99
CA GLU A 30 -1.36 -14.88 22.55
C GLU A 30 -2.29 -15.55 23.59
N PRO A 31 -2.65 -16.84 23.45
CA PRO A 31 -3.62 -17.49 24.34
C PRO A 31 -3.31 -17.35 25.84
N ALA A 32 -2.03 -17.35 26.23
CA ALA A 32 -1.60 -17.24 27.63
C ALA A 32 -1.52 -15.80 28.16
N HIS A 33 -1.40 -14.80 27.28
CA HIS A 33 -1.07 -13.41 27.68
C HIS A 33 -2.09 -12.38 27.16
N GLY A 34 -3.06 -12.80 26.35
CA GLY A 34 -3.98 -11.91 25.65
C GLY A 34 -3.28 -11.10 24.55
N TRP A 35 -3.64 -9.82 24.42
CA TRP A 35 -3.02 -8.93 23.43
C TRP A 35 -1.60 -8.54 23.86
N VAL A 36 -0.62 -8.89 23.02
CA VAL A 36 0.78 -8.57 23.26
C VAL A 36 1.27 -7.57 22.22
N ARG A 37 2.03 -6.58 22.69
CA ARG A 37 2.68 -5.56 21.88
C ARG A 37 4.14 -5.95 21.62
N ARG A 38 4.55 -5.97 20.35
CA ARG A 38 5.92 -6.27 19.92
C ARG A 38 6.44 -5.18 19.01
N HIS A 39 7.75 -4.93 19.03
CA HIS A 39 8.41 -4.08 18.05
C HIS A 39 9.10 -4.96 17.01
N ALA A 40 8.72 -4.81 15.75
CA ALA A 40 9.25 -5.62 14.64
C ALA A 40 9.58 -4.72 13.44
N ARG A 41 10.40 -5.24 12.52
CA ARG A 41 10.50 -4.64 11.19
C ARG A 41 9.36 -5.18 10.34
N TYR A 42 8.65 -4.27 9.68
CA TYR A 42 7.62 -4.59 8.71
C TYR A 42 8.09 -4.20 7.31
N THR A 43 7.76 -5.04 6.35
CA THR A 43 8.05 -4.81 4.94
C THR A 43 7.00 -5.56 4.13
N LEU A 44 6.26 -4.84 3.31
CA LEU A 44 5.34 -5.42 2.34
C LEU A 44 6.04 -5.47 0.99
N THR A 45 6.09 -6.66 0.40
CA THR A 45 6.77 -6.90 -0.88
C THR A 45 5.83 -7.67 -1.78
N ILE A 46 5.65 -7.22 -3.02
CA ILE A 46 4.79 -7.89 -3.99
C ILE A 46 5.52 -8.22 -5.28
N THR A 47 5.10 -9.33 -5.89
CA THR A 47 5.39 -9.67 -7.29
C THR A 47 4.05 -9.73 -8.00
N HIS A 48 3.88 -8.89 -9.01
CA HIS A 48 2.63 -8.75 -9.73
C HIS A 48 2.83 -9.19 -11.19
N ASN A 49 1.90 -10.00 -11.70
CA ASN A 49 1.88 -10.42 -13.10
C ASN A 49 0.47 -10.17 -13.66
N GLY A 50 0.40 -9.27 -14.64
CA GLY A 50 -0.85 -8.71 -15.14
C GLY A 50 -0.77 -7.20 -15.19
N ASP A 51 -1.89 -6.58 -15.54
CA ASP A 51 -2.05 -5.14 -15.60
C ASP A 51 -3.00 -4.68 -14.50
N PHE A 52 -2.65 -3.56 -13.86
CA PHE A 52 -3.46 -2.90 -12.84
C PHE A 52 -3.81 -1.50 -13.31
N ASP A 53 -4.97 -1.35 -13.96
CA ASP A 53 -5.32 -0.12 -14.71
C ASP A 53 -5.90 1.01 -13.83
N ALA A 54 -6.64 0.64 -12.78
CA ALA A 54 -7.38 1.61 -11.99
C ALA A 54 -7.70 1.11 -10.58
N TRP A 55 -7.99 2.06 -9.70
CA TRP A 55 -8.45 1.79 -8.34
C TRP A 55 -9.56 2.75 -7.94
N LYS A 56 -10.35 2.35 -6.95
CA LYS A 56 -11.45 3.13 -6.38
C LYS A 56 -11.05 3.62 -4.98
N PRO A 57 -10.33 4.76 -4.84
CA PRO A 57 -9.92 5.29 -3.53
C PRO A 57 -11.10 5.75 -2.68
N TYR A 58 -12.21 6.14 -3.32
CA TYR A 58 -13.46 6.55 -2.69
C TYR A 58 -14.64 5.76 -3.27
N ARG A 59 -15.73 5.60 -2.52
CA ARG A 59 -16.99 5.04 -3.04
C ARG A 59 -17.57 5.95 -4.14
N ASP A 60 -17.09 5.99 -5.36
CA ASP A 60 -17.83 6.30 -6.63
C ASP A 60 -16.92 6.96 -7.67
N SER A 61 -15.65 7.16 -7.31
CA SER A 61 -14.63 7.65 -8.23
C SER A 61 -13.57 6.58 -8.47
N MET A 62 -13.59 6.02 -9.67
CA MET A 62 -12.48 5.23 -10.20
C MET A 62 -11.40 6.19 -10.70
N VAL A 63 -10.14 5.95 -10.34
CA VAL A 63 -9.00 6.75 -10.80
C VAL A 63 -7.96 5.86 -11.48
N ASP A 64 -7.30 6.40 -12.50
CA ASP A 64 -6.21 5.75 -13.19
C ASP A 64 -4.96 5.62 -12.30
N VAL A 65 -4.01 4.76 -12.70
CA VAL A 65 -2.75 4.52 -11.98
C VAL A 65 -1.93 5.79 -11.71
N GLY A 66 -1.92 6.75 -12.63
CA GLY A 66 -1.18 8.00 -12.49
C GLY A 66 -1.74 8.83 -11.34
N THR A 67 -3.05 9.06 -11.37
CA THR A 67 -3.79 9.76 -10.30
C THR A 67 -3.71 9.01 -8.98
N LEU A 68 -3.82 7.67 -9.01
CA LEU A 68 -3.68 6.80 -7.84
C LEU A 68 -2.32 6.96 -7.16
N GLY A 69 -1.24 7.06 -7.93
CA GLY A 69 0.10 7.26 -7.38
C GLY A 69 0.22 8.53 -6.55
N LEU A 70 -0.32 9.64 -7.06
CA LEU A 70 -0.34 10.93 -6.33
C LEU A 70 -1.18 10.86 -5.07
N TRP A 71 -2.30 10.13 -5.11
CA TRP A 71 -3.15 9.91 -3.95
C TRP A 71 -2.44 9.06 -2.88
N LEU A 72 -1.82 7.94 -3.27
CA LEU A 72 -1.07 7.06 -2.37
C LEU A 72 0.10 7.79 -1.70
N ASN A 73 0.81 8.67 -2.40
CA ASN A 73 1.88 9.48 -1.81
C ASN A 73 1.36 10.30 -0.61
N ARG A 74 0.17 10.89 -0.73
CA ARG A 74 -0.46 11.68 0.35
C ARG A 74 -0.95 10.79 1.49
N VAL A 75 -1.61 9.68 1.16
CA VAL A 75 -2.21 8.76 2.14
C VAL A 75 -1.17 8.03 2.97
N LEU A 76 -0.10 7.56 2.33
CA LEU A 76 0.97 6.80 2.96
C LEU A 76 2.11 7.70 3.47
N GLY A 77 2.12 8.98 3.09
CA GLY A 77 3.10 9.97 3.53
C GLY A 77 4.50 9.73 2.96
N LEU A 78 4.61 8.99 1.84
CA LEU A 78 5.87 8.65 1.20
C LEU A 78 5.70 8.59 -0.31
N ASP A 79 6.58 9.28 -1.02
CA ASP A 79 6.66 9.25 -2.47
C ASP A 79 7.32 7.96 -2.99
N ASN A 80 6.71 7.33 -4.00
CA ASN A 80 7.33 6.23 -4.73
C ASN A 80 7.83 6.68 -6.12
N PRO A 81 9.13 6.56 -6.44
CA PRO A 81 9.68 7.02 -7.71
C PRO A 81 9.37 6.09 -8.90
N ALA A 82 8.88 4.88 -8.67
CA ALA A 82 8.56 3.92 -9.72
C ALA A 82 7.24 4.27 -10.42
N ARG A 83 7.24 4.17 -11.74
CA ARG A 83 6.15 4.67 -12.58
C ARG A 83 5.13 3.60 -12.94
N GLY A 84 5.55 2.33 -13.03
CA GLY A 84 4.68 1.21 -13.35
C GLY A 84 3.46 1.10 -12.42
N ASP A 85 2.51 0.28 -12.87
CA ASP A 85 1.28 -0.08 -12.18
C ASP A 85 1.53 -0.94 -10.92
N SER A 86 2.48 -1.86 -11.02
CA SER A 86 2.83 -2.81 -9.97
C SER A 86 3.34 -2.11 -8.70
N PRO A 87 4.18 -1.05 -8.77
CA PRO A 87 4.42 -0.17 -7.63
C PRO A 87 3.15 0.38 -7.00
N LYS A 88 2.16 0.85 -7.76
CA LYS A 88 0.91 1.41 -7.20
C LYS A 88 0.09 0.32 -6.52
N LEU A 89 0.04 -0.87 -7.09
CA LEU A 89 -0.55 -2.03 -6.42
C LEU A 89 0.15 -2.32 -5.08
N ALA A 90 1.48 -2.16 -4.99
CA ALA A 90 2.20 -2.30 -3.72
C ALA A 90 1.73 -1.26 -2.69
N GLY A 91 1.48 -0.02 -3.12
CA GLY A 91 0.92 1.03 -2.24
C GLY A 91 -0.52 0.76 -1.82
N VAL A 92 -1.36 0.24 -2.72
CA VAL A 92 -2.72 -0.22 -2.35
C VAL A 92 -2.63 -1.34 -1.30
N MET A 93 -1.75 -2.31 -1.48
CA MET A 93 -1.55 -3.38 -0.50
C MET A 93 -1.04 -2.84 0.84
N GLU A 94 -0.13 -1.86 0.85
CA GLU A 94 0.33 -1.17 2.06
C GLU A 94 -0.82 -0.49 2.83
N LEU A 95 -1.81 0.07 2.11
CA LEU A 95 -3.00 0.64 2.72
C LEU A 95 -3.94 -0.43 3.29
N LEU A 96 -4.13 -1.54 2.57
CA LEU A 96 -5.10 -2.57 2.94
C LEU A 96 -4.58 -3.53 4.01
N VAL A 97 -3.29 -3.87 4.00
CA VAL A 97 -2.69 -4.84 4.92
C VAL A 97 -2.42 -4.18 6.27
N CYS A 98 -3.37 -4.37 7.19
CA CYS A 98 -3.36 -3.72 8.51
C CYS A 98 -3.22 -4.69 9.69
N GLN A 99 -3.15 -6.00 9.46
CA GLN A 99 -3.21 -6.99 10.53
C GLN A 99 -2.08 -6.77 11.56
N GLY A 100 -2.46 -6.58 12.82
CA GLY A 100 -1.54 -6.29 13.92
C GLY A 100 -0.93 -4.89 13.89
N LEU A 101 -1.23 -4.05 12.89
CA LEU A 101 -0.67 -2.72 12.72
C LEU A 101 -1.74 -1.66 12.99
N TRP A 102 -1.81 -1.20 14.24
CA TRP A 102 -2.88 -0.31 14.70
C TRP A 102 -3.04 0.96 13.85
N PHE A 103 -1.96 1.71 13.61
CA PHE A 103 -2.05 2.97 12.87
C PHE A 103 -2.44 2.78 11.39
N GLN A 104 -2.02 1.69 10.78
CA GLN A 104 -2.41 1.30 9.43
C GLN A 104 -3.91 1.00 9.38
N ALA A 105 -4.43 0.26 10.37
CA ALA A 105 -5.86 0.01 10.50
C ALA A 105 -6.67 1.30 10.66
N VAL A 106 -6.20 2.24 11.49
CA VAL A 106 -6.83 3.56 11.67
C VAL A 106 -6.84 4.36 10.36
N ARG A 107 -5.71 4.41 9.65
CA ARG A 107 -5.61 5.06 8.33
C ARG A 107 -6.60 4.46 7.34
N ASN A 108 -6.63 3.13 7.22
CA ASN A 108 -7.53 2.43 6.32
C ASN A 108 -9.00 2.73 6.67
N ALA A 109 -9.37 2.62 7.95
CA ALA A 109 -10.72 2.96 8.42
C ALA A 109 -11.13 4.40 8.11
N TYR A 110 -10.22 5.37 8.28
CA TYR A 110 -10.45 6.76 7.90
C TYR A 110 -10.78 6.88 6.41
N HIS A 111 -10.03 6.23 5.53
CA HIS A 111 -10.31 6.30 4.09
C HIS A 111 -11.60 5.60 3.69
N LEU A 112 -11.91 4.44 4.29
CA LEU A 112 -13.13 3.69 4.01
C LEU A 112 -14.42 4.40 4.47
N HIS A 113 -14.35 5.16 5.57
CA HIS A 113 -15.55 5.67 6.23
C HIS A 113 -15.64 7.18 6.36
N VAL A 114 -14.52 7.88 6.53
CA VAL A 114 -14.50 9.33 6.82
C VAL A 114 -14.16 10.13 5.58
N ALA A 115 -13.06 9.83 4.90
CA ALA A 115 -12.64 10.56 3.70
C ALA A 115 -13.70 10.47 2.59
N CYS A 116 -14.33 9.30 2.44
CA CYS A 116 -15.45 9.11 1.52
C CYS A 116 -16.67 10.01 1.81
N HIS A 117 -16.89 10.44 3.05
CA HIS A 117 -18.02 11.32 3.39
C HIS A 117 -17.69 12.80 3.14
N VAL A 118 -16.41 13.20 3.24
CA VAL A 118 -16.01 14.62 3.13
C VAL A 118 -15.91 15.07 1.68
N GLU A 119 -15.59 14.17 0.76
CA GLU A 119 -15.41 14.46 -0.67
C GLU A 119 -16.63 14.12 -1.54
N GLN A 120 -17.75 13.70 -0.93
CA GLN A 120 -19.06 13.50 -1.57
C GLN A 120 -19.96 14.72 -1.37
#